data_AF-A0A1H6VA05-F1
#
_entry.id   AF-A0A1H6VA05-F1
#
_cell.length_a   1.000
_cell.length_b   1.000
_cell.length_c   1.000
_cell.angle_alpha   90.00
_cell.angle_beta   90.00
_cell.angle_gamma   90.00
#
_symmetry.space_group_name_H-M   'P 1'
#
loop_
_entity.id
_entity.type
_entity.pdbx_description
1 polymer ?
#
loop_
_entity_poly.entity_id
_entity_poly.type
_entity_poly.pdbx_seq_one_letter_code
_entity_poly.pdbx_strand_id
1 'polypeptide(L)' 'MATLGLVRAGLGVALMSELNLGRETEDLVVRRVEPDCGRNIIVLNRAASRESPAIAAVVDELRKATDARPKA' A
#
# COMPACT_ATOMS: atom_id res chain seq x y z
N MET A 1 2.00 11.79 9.46
CA MET A 1 2.40 12.28 8.12
C MET A 1 2.00 13.74 7.99
N ALA A 2 2.95 14.65 7.72
CA ALA A 2 2.65 16.09 7.60
C ALA A 2 1.57 16.38 6.53
N THR A 3 1.58 15.64 5.42
CA THR A 3 0.63 15.79 4.30
C THR A 3 -0.83 15.61 4.71
N LEU A 4 -1.13 14.65 5.59
CA LEU A 4 -2.51 14.37 6.02
C LEU A 4 -3.07 15.51 6.87
N GLY A 5 -2.22 16.11 7.73
CA GLY A 5 -2.61 17.27 8.53
C GLY A 5 -2.98 18.47 7.67
N LEU A 6 -2.28 18.68 6.54
CA LEU A 6 -2.60 19.75 5.58
C LEU A 6 -3.94 19.52 4.88
N VAL A 7 -4.24 18.27 4.49
CA VAL A 7 -5.53 17.91 3.88
C VAL A 7 -6.67 18.12 4.89
N ARG A 8 -6.50 17.66 6.14
CA ARG A 8 -7.48 17.86 7.22
C ARG A 8 -7.71 19.32 7.57
N ALA A 9 -6.68 20.15 7.50
CA ALA A 9 -6.78 21.59 7.69
C ALA A 9 -7.45 22.32 6.51
N GLY A 10 -7.84 21.61 5.44
CA GLY A 10 -8.43 22.21 4.25
C GLY A 10 -7.44 22.97 3.37
N LEU A 11 -6.14 22.75 3.55
CA LEU A 11 -5.07 23.48 2.86
C LEU A 11 -4.66 22.81 1.53
N GLY A 12 -5.33 21.73 1.12
CA GLY A 12 -5.10 21.10 -0.18
C GLY A 12 -5.67 19.69 -0.30
N VAL A 13 -5.30 19.03 -1.40
CA VAL A 13 -5.58 17.61 -1.68
C VAL A 13 -4.27 16.85 -1.83
N ALA A 14 -4.29 15.53 -1.62
CA ALA A 14 -3.10 14.69 -1.75
C ALA A 14 -3.41 13.42 -2.55
N LEU A 15 -2.43 13.00 -3.37
CA LEU A 15 -2.42 11.66 -3.95
C LEU A 15 -1.81 10.69 -2.96
N MET A 16 -2.46 9.55 -2.77
CA MET A 16 -1.96 8.48 -1.92
C MET A 16 -2.29 7.12 -2.52
N SER A 17 -1.45 6.14 -2.21
CA SER A 17 -1.76 4.75 -2.52
C SER A 17 -2.90 4.25 -1.63
N GLU A 18 -3.75 3.38 -2.17
CA GLU A 18 -4.78 2.68 -1.39
C GLU A 18 -4.22 1.94 -0.17
N LEU A 19 -2.92 1.59 -0.18
CA LEU A 19 -2.22 0.98 0.95
C LEU A 19 -2.13 1.87 2.19
N ASN A 20 -2.20 3.19 2.00
CA ASN A 20 -2.17 4.16 3.10
C ASN A 20 -3.57 4.49 3.63
N LEU A 21 -4.63 3.96 3.00
CA LEU A 21 -5.98 4.10 3.50
C LEU A 21 -6.19 3.19 4.71
N GLY A 22 -6.90 3.71 5.71
CA GLY A 22 -7.25 2.99 6.92
C GLY A 22 -7.98 3.90 7.90
N ARG A 23 -7.98 3.52 9.18
CA ARG A 23 -8.66 4.27 10.25
C ARG A 23 -8.30 5.75 10.30
N GLU A 24 -7.03 6.05 10.04
CA GLU A 24 -6.49 7.41 10.01
C GLU A 24 -6.95 8.24 8.80
N THR A 25 -7.70 7.68 7.85
CA THR A 25 -8.21 8.40 6.68
C THR A 25 -9.72 8.32 6.55
N GLU A 26 -10.43 7.75 7.53
CA GLU A 26 -11.90 7.56 7.51
C GLU A 26 -12.66 8.88 7.48
N ASP A 27 -12.08 9.95 8.02
CA ASP A 27 -12.63 11.29 8.03
C ASP A 27 -12.44 12.04 6.70
N LEU A 28 -11.74 11.44 5.72
CA LEU A 28 -11.43 12.07 4.45
C LEU A 28 -12.30 11.55 3.31
N VAL A 29 -12.63 12.46 2.39
CA VAL A 29 -13.23 12.09 1.11
C VAL A 29 -12.14 11.56 0.19
N VAL A 30 -12.22 10.27 -0.15
CA VAL A 30 -11.29 9.62 -1.08
C VAL A 30 -11.96 9.48 -2.45
N ARG A 31 -11.23 9.85 -3.50
CA ARG A 31 -11.64 9.60 -4.89
C ARG A 31 -10.53 8.91 -5.66
N ARG A 32 -10.93 7.98 -6.51
CA ARG A 32 -10.03 7.38 -7.50
C ARG A 32 -9.73 8.37 -8.61
N VAL A 33 -8.51 8.26 -9.12
CA VAL A 33 -7.99 9.14 -10.17
C VAL A 33 -8.00 8.38 -11.49
N GLU A 34 -8.36 9.07 -12.56
CA GLU A 34 -8.26 8.58 -13.93
C GLU A 34 -7.27 9.46 -14.72
N PRO A 35 -6.32 8.87 -15.47
CA PRO A 35 -6.04 7.43 -15.56
C PRO A 35 -5.49 6.86 -14.23
N ASP A 36 -5.59 5.54 -14.08
CA ASP A 36 -5.05 4.85 -12.90
C ASP A 36 -3.54 5.13 -12.75
N CYS A 37 -3.13 5.38 -11.51
CA CYS A 37 -1.74 5.62 -11.14
C CYS A 37 -1.20 4.44 -10.31
N GLY A 38 -0.61 3.47 -11.00
CA GLY A 38 0.00 2.30 -10.36
C GLY A 38 1.28 2.65 -9.59
N ARG A 39 1.47 1.99 -8.44
CA ARG A 39 2.75 1.96 -7.71
C ARG A 39 3.19 0.52 -7.50
N ASN A 40 4.37 0.17 -8.03
CA ASN A 40 4.95 -1.15 -7.83
C ASN A 40 5.56 -1.27 -6.43
N ILE A 41 5.17 -2.29 -5.70
CA ILE A 41 5.81 -2.71 -4.45
C ILE A 41 6.43 -4.08 -4.69
N ILE A 42 7.72 -4.17 -4.42
CA ILE A 42 8.54 -5.30 -4.81
C ILE A 42 9.14 -5.92 -3.55
N VAL A 43 8.99 -7.23 -3.41
CA VAL A 43 9.68 -8.01 -2.38
C VAL A 43 11.00 -8.49 -2.96
N LEU A 44 12.10 -8.17 -2.29
CA LEU A 44 13.45 -8.57 -2.68
C LEU A 44 14.07 -9.44 -1.60
N ASN A 45 14.69 -10.54 -2.01
CA ASN A 45 15.54 -11.38 -1.16
C ASN A 45 16.84 -11.72 -1.90
N ARG A 46 17.87 -12.10 -1.14
CA ARG A 46 19.15 -12.50 -1.73
C ARG A 46 18.98 -13.81 -2.48
N ALA A 47 19.58 -13.93 -3.65
CA ALA A 47 19.54 -15.15 -4.46
C ALA A 47 20.03 -16.39 -3.68
N ALA A 48 21.07 -16.24 -2.86
CA ALA A 48 21.61 -17.29 -2.00
C ALA A 48 20.60 -17.79 -0.94
N SER A 49 19.54 -17.04 -0.68
CA SER A 49 18.51 -17.38 0.30
C SER A 49 17.26 -18.02 -0.32
N ARG A 50 17.30 -18.33 -1.62
CA ARG A 50 16.18 -18.92 -2.36
C ARG A 50 15.71 -20.25 -1.78
N GLU A 51 16.61 -21.03 -1.20
CA GLU A 51 16.32 -22.34 -0.62
C GLU A 51 15.92 -22.26 0.87
N SER A 52 15.93 -21.07 1.48
CA SER A 52 15.53 -20.90 2.87
C SER A 52 14.03 -21.13 3.05
N PRO A 53 13.61 -22.14 3.82
CA PRO A 53 12.18 -22.40 4.05
C PRO A 53 11.49 -21.23 4.74
N ALA A 54 12.19 -20.51 5.62
CA ALA A 54 11.65 -19.35 6.32
C ALA A 54 11.35 -18.18 5.34
N ILE A 55 12.24 -17.93 4.39
CA ILE A 55 12.02 -16.88 3.38
C ILE A 55 10.90 -17.29 2.42
N ALA A 56 10.86 -18.56 2.00
CA ALA A 56 9.76 -19.07 1.18
C ALA A 56 8.40 -18.88 1.89
N ALA A 57 8.30 -19.22 3.18
CA ALA A 57 7.10 -19.04 3.97
C ALA A 57 6.67 -17.56 4.05
N VAL A 58 7.60 -16.64 4.31
CA VAL A 58 7.29 -15.19 4.36
C VAL A 58 6.82 -14.68 3.01
N VAL A 59 7.46 -15.07 1.91
CA VAL A 59 7.05 -14.65 0.56
C VAL A 59 5.66 -15.18 0.21
N ASP A 60 5.35 -16.42 0.60
CA ASP A 60 4.04 -17.03 0.39
C ASP A 60 2.94 -16.28 1.15
N GLU A 61 3.16 -15.98 2.44
CA GLU A 61 2.21 -15.22 3.27
C GLU A 61 2.03 -13.78 2.77
N LEU A 62 3.11 -13.11 2.35
CA LEU A 62 3.02 -11.79 1.74
C LEU A 62 2.17 -11.82 0.46
N ARG A 63 2.34 -12.85 -0.37
CA ARG A 63 1.56 -13.01 -1.61
C ARG A 63 0.08 -13.23 -1.30
N LYS A 64 -0.26 -14.13 -0.37
CA LYS A 64 -1.64 -14.35 0.07
C LYS A 64 -2.29 -13.07 0.59
N ALA A 65 -1.57 -12.32 1.42
CA ALA A 65 -2.06 -11.06 1.97
C ALA A 65 -2.30 -10.00 0.88
N THR A 66 -1.47 -9.96 -0.17
CA THR A 66 -1.68 -9.04 -1.30
C THR A 66 -2.80 -9.48 -2.24
N ASP A 67 -2.96 -10.79 -2.49
CA ASP A 67 -3.99 -11.33 -3.39
C ASP A 67 -5.39 -11.25 -2.77
N ALA A 68 -5.49 -11.42 -1.45
CA ALA A 68 -6.75 -11.32 -0.71
C ALA A 68 -7.23 -9.87 -0.55
N ARG A 69 -6.38 -8.88 -0.82
CA ARG A 69 -6.76 -7.47 -0.70
C ARG A 69 -7.77 -7.14 -1.80
N PRO A 70 -8.98 -6.67 -1.46
CA PRO A 70 -9.92 -6.20 -2.45
C PRO A 70 -9.24 -5.13 -3.30
N LYS A 71 -9.25 -5.29 -4.62
CA LYS A 71 -9.12 -4.14 -5.49
C LYS A 71 -10.35 -3.29 -5.16
N ALA A 72 -10.14 -2.09 -4.61
CA ALA A 72 -11.26 -1.23 -4.24
C ALA A 72 -12.11 -0.88 -5.48
#